data_AF-A0AAV8QFZ9-F1
#
_entry.id   AF-A0AAV8QFZ9-F1
#
_cell.length_a   1.000
_cell.length_b   1.000
_cell.length_c   1.000
_cell.angle_alpha   90.00
_cell.angle_beta   90.00
_cell.angle_gamma   90.00
#
_symmetry.space_group_name_H-M   'P 1'
#
loop_
_entity.id
_entity.type
_entity.pdbx_description
1 polymer ?
#
loop_
_entity_poly.entity_id
_entity_poly.type
_entity_poly.pdbx_seq_one_letter_code
_entity_poly.pdbx_strand_id
1 'polypeptide(L)'
;MMRVSMAKDGFFVRFGQPKFTGSASVAFKMVHQANDAQLNTMVAKQVEQAHKGIDALGLCLKTINQICEKNLSIEKLCQQCQTQIENHDKIKLLSDARNNLNTTLKDVVGMMSISLEEAAAHDSLRDDKELIHTFERLTALDGKRCFALAAAASHKEEVH
;
A
#
# COMPACT_ATOMS: atom_id res chain seq x y z
N MET A 1 -48.55 -49.56 13.29
CA MET A 1 -47.13 -49.84 12.98
C MET A 1 -46.71 -48.91 11.85
N MET A 2 -45.75 -48.02 12.10
CA MET A 2 -45.23 -47.04 11.12
C MET A 2 -44.17 -47.74 10.25
N ARG A 3 -44.25 -47.61 8.92
CA ARG A 3 -43.22 -48.09 7.99
C ARG A 3 -42.69 -46.90 7.20
N VAL A 4 -41.38 -46.70 7.25
CA VAL A 4 -40.67 -45.75 6.40
C VAL A 4 -40.13 -46.52 5.20
N SER A 5 -40.34 -45.99 4.00
CA SER A 5 -39.86 -46.61 2.75
C SER A 5 -39.33 -45.53 1.82
N MET A 6 -38.25 -45.86 1.11
CA MET A 6 -37.57 -44.95 0.18
C MET A 6 -37.95 -45.33 -1.25
N ALA A 7 -38.44 -44.38 -2.05
CA ALA A 7 -38.71 -44.55 -3.48
C ALA A 7 -37.85 -43.59 -4.30
N LYS A 8 -37.80 -43.77 -5.63
CA LYS A 8 -36.98 -42.95 -6.55
C LYS A 8 -37.24 -41.44 -6.45
N ASP A 9 -38.42 -41.04 -5.95
CA ASP A 9 -38.86 -39.64 -5.85
C ASP A 9 -38.88 -39.09 -4.41
N GLY A 10 -38.28 -39.79 -3.43
CA GLY A 10 -38.10 -39.29 -2.06
C GLY A 10 -38.52 -40.25 -0.93
N PHE A 11 -38.43 -39.76 0.31
CA PHE A 11 -38.82 -40.48 1.51
C PHE A 11 -40.35 -40.46 1.70
N PHE A 12 -40.95 -41.65 1.90
CA PHE A 12 -42.37 -41.78 2.19
C PHE A 12 -42.58 -42.46 3.56
N VAL A 13 -43.37 -41.82 4.42
CA VAL A 13 -43.79 -42.39 5.71
C VAL A 13 -45.22 -42.90 5.57
N ARG A 14 -45.42 -44.22 5.70
CA ARG A 14 -46.78 -44.80 5.78
C ARG A 14 -47.14 -45.11 7.23
N PHE A 15 -48.17 -44.44 7.73
CA PHE A 15 -48.82 -44.79 8.99
C PHE A 15 -49.76 -45.98 8.78
N GLY A 16 -49.76 -46.93 9.73
CA GLY A 16 -50.66 -48.08 9.69
C GLY A 16 -52.12 -47.65 9.81
N GLN A 17 -52.99 -48.15 8.93
CA GLN A 17 -54.40 -47.75 8.91
C GLN A 17 -55.17 -48.33 10.11
N PRO A 18 -55.92 -47.50 10.87
CA PRO A 18 -56.78 -47.99 11.93
C PRO A 18 -58.02 -48.71 11.36
N LYS A 19 -58.46 -49.78 12.03
CA LYS A 19 -59.64 -50.58 11.64
C LYS A 19 -60.93 -49.92 12.16
N PHE A 20 -61.38 -48.86 11.48
CA PHE A 20 -62.71 -48.27 11.71
C PHE A 20 -63.70 -48.77 10.65
N THR A 21 -64.96 -49.01 11.03
CA THR A 21 -66.08 -49.35 10.13
C THR A 21 -67.09 -48.19 10.05
N GLY A 22 -67.73 -48.02 8.89
CA GLY A 22 -68.74 -46.96 8.68
C GLY A 22 -68.18 -45.54 8.49
N SER A 23 -68.99 -44.53 8.82
CA SER A 23 -68.72 -43.09 8.57
C SER A 23 -67.45 -42.56 9.23
N ALA A 24 -67.06 -43.07 10.39
CA ALA A 24 -65.84 -42.68 11.09
C ALA A 24 -64.55 -43.03 10.32
N SER A 25 -64.56 -44.13 9.55
CA SER A 25 -63.44 -44.55 8.70
C SER A 25 -63.24 -43.60 7.52
N VAL A 26 -64.34 -43.09 6.95
CA VAL A 26 -64.32 -42.14 5.84
C VAL A 26 -63.82 -40.77 6.31
N ALA A 27 -64.33 -40.29 7.46
CA ALA A 27 -63.88 -39.04 8.06
C ALA A 27 -62.38 -39.07 8.40
N PHE A 28 -61.89 -40.16 9.00
CA PHE A 28 -60.47 -40.33 9.29
C PHE A 28 -59.60 -40.30 8.03
N LYS A 29 -59.99 -41.01 6.96
CA LYS A 29 -59.26 -41.01 5.68
C LYS A 29 -59.22 -39.62 5.04
N MET A 30 -60.33 -38.88 5.09
CA MET A 30 -60.39 -37.51 4.56
C MET A 30 -59.46 -36.56 5.33
N VAL A 31 -59.47 -36.62 6.67
CA VAL A 31 -58.57 -35.81 7.50
C VAL A 31 -57.10 -36.16 7.27
N HIS A 32 -56.77 -37.46 7.18
CA HIS A 32 -55.41 -37.90 6.91
C HIS A 32 -54.92 -37.43 5.53
N GLN A 33 -55.77 -37.54 4.50
CA GLN A 33 -55.42 -37.10 3.15
C GLN A 33 -55.23 -35.58 3.08
N ALA A 34 -56.05 -34.81 3.81
CA ALA A 34 -55.89 -33.37 3.93
C ALA A 34 -54.57 -32.99 4.63
N ASN A 35 -54.22 -33.67 5.72
CA ASN A 35 -52.96 -33.44 6.44
C ASN A 35 -51.75 -33.80 5.58
N ASP A 36 -51.76 -34.94 4.88
CA ASP A 36 -50.66 -35.33 3.98
C ASP A 36 -50.46 -34.31 2.86
N ALA A 37 -51.55 -33.81 2.25
CA ALA A 37 -51.49 -32.79 1.21
C ALA A 37 -50.91 -31.47 1.73
N GLN A 38 -51.32 -31.04 2.93
CA GLN A 38 -50.78 -29.85 3.58
C GLN A 38 -49.30 -30.00 3.94
N LEU A 39 -48.91 -31.12 4.55
CA LEU A 39 -47.52 -31.42 4.90
C LEU A 39 -46.63 -31.46 3.65
N ASN A 40 -47.06 -32.14 2.59
CA ASN A 40 -46.31 -32.19 1.34
C ASN A 40 -46.11 -30.79 0.74
N THR A 41 -47.14 -29.95 0.77
CA THR A 41 -47.04 -28.56 0.28
C THR A 41 -46.08 -27.73 1.14
N MET A 42 -46.14 -27.87 2.46
CA MET A 42 -45.25 -27.17 3.39
C MET A 42 -43.79 -27.60 3.23
N VAL A 43 -43.55 -28.91 3.13
CA VAL A 43 -42.21 -29.47 2.92
C VAL A 43 -41.66 -29.03 1.57
N ALA A 44 -42.44 -29.10 0.49
CA ALA A 44 -42.03 -28.62 -0.83
C ALA A 44 -41.62 -27.15 -0.80
N LYS A 45 -42.43 -26.30 -0.14
CA LYS A 45 -42.11 -24.87 0.01
C LYS A 45 -40.84 -24.63 0.83
N GLN A 46 -40.63 -25.37 1.92
CA GLN A 46 -39.41 -25.26 2.73
C GLN A 46 -38.17 -25.72 1.96
N VAL A 47 -38.27 -26.80 1.19
CA VAL A 47 -37.16 -27.29 0.35
C VAL A 47 -36.81 -26.27 -0.73
N GLU A 48 -37.81 -25.66 -1.37
CA GLU A 48 -37.59 -24.60 -2.36
C GLU A 48 -36.94 -23.36 -1.72
N GLN A 49 -37.42 -22.95 -0.54
CA GLN A 49 -36.83 -21.83 0.19
C GLN A 49 -35.39 -22.12 0.64
N ALA A 50 -35.09 -23.36 1.05
CA ALA A 50 -33.75 -23.79 1.41
C ALA A 50 -32.81 -23.73 0.20
N HIS A 51 -33.25 -24.16 -0.98
CA HIS A 51 -32.46 -24.04 -2.22
C HIS A 51 -32.16 -22.57 -2.54
N LYS A 52 -33.18 -21.70 -2.52
CA LYS A 52 -32.98 -20.26 -2.72
C LYS A 52 -31.99 -19.66 -1.71
N GLY A 53 -32.04 -20.12 -0.45
CA GLY A 53 -31.09 -19.73 0.59
C GLY A 53 -29.67 -20.18 0.29
N ILE A 54 -29.47 -21.42 -0.16
CA ILE A 54 -28.16 -21.95 -0.55
C ILE A 54 -27.59 -21.18 -1.74
N ASP A 55 -28.39 -20.88 -2.75
CA ASP A 55 -27.96 -20.11 -3.92
C ASP A 55 -27.52 -18.69 -3.51
N ALA A 56 -28.29 -18.03 -2.65
CA ALA A 56 -27.94 -16.72 -2.12
C ALA A 56 -26.63 -16.76 -1.31
N LEU A 57 -26.44 -17.79 -0.48
CA LEU A 57 -25.19 -17.99 0.27
C LEU A 57 -24.00 -18.25 -0.67
N GLY A 58 -24.20 -18.99 -1.76
CA GLY A 58 -23.18 -19.20 -2.79
C GLY A 58 -22.73 -17.90 -3.44
N LEU A 59 -23.68 -17.00 -3.75
CA LEU A 59 -23.38 -15.67 -4.28
C LEU A 59 -22.65 -14.79 -3.26
N CYS A 60 -23.06 -14.83 -1.99
CA CYS A 60 -22.37 -14.12 -0.91
C CYS A 60 -20.92 -14.59 -0.77
N LEU A 61 -20.68 -15.90 -0.74
CA LEU A 61 -19.33 -16.47 -0.63
C LEU A 61 -18.44 -16.02 -1.79
N LYS A 62 -18.97 -16.07 -3.03
CA LYS A 62 -18.24 -15.59 -4.21
C LYS A 62 -17.86 -14.11 -4.09
N THR A 63 -18.79 -13.29 -3.60
CA THR A 63 -18.57 -11.86 -3.42
C THR A 63 -17.54 -11.59 -2.33
N ILE A 64 -17.60 -12.31 -1.21
CA ILE A 64 -16.62 -12.22 -0.12
C ILE A 64 -15.22 -12.54 -0.64
N ASN A 65 -15.05 -13.63 -1.38
CA ASN A 65 -13.74 -14.00 -1.93
C ASN A 65 -13.18 -12.91 -2.85
N GLN A 66 -14.01 -12.30 -3.71
CA GLN A 66 -13.58 -11.18 -4.55
C GLN A 66 -13.18 -9.95 -3.73
N ILE A 67 -13.87 -9.68 -2.62
CA ILE A 67 -13.50 -8.57 -1.71
C ILE A 67 -12.15 -8.87 -1.04
N CYS A 68 -11.94 -10.09 -0.57
CA CYS A 68 -10.66 -10.50 0.03
C CYS A 68 -9.50 -10.35 -0.96
N GLU A 69 -9.66 -10.81 -2.21
CA GLU A 69 -8.64 -10.66 -3.25
C GLU A 69 -8.34 -9.18 -3.57
N LYS A 70 -9.38 -8.35 -3.63
CA LYS A 70 -9.21 -6.89 -3.83
C LYS A 70 -8.51 -6.23 -2.66
N ASN A 71 -8.83 -6.60 -1.42
CA ASN A 71 -8.17 -6.05 -0.24
C ASN A 71 -6.68 -6.41 -0.21
N LEU A 72 -6.30 -7.65 -0.53
CA LEU A 72 -4.89 -8.02 -0.65
C LEU A 72 -4.15 -7.20 -1.72
N SER A 73 -4.84 -6.91 -2.82
CA SER A 73 -4.27 -6.05 -3.88
C SER A 73 -4.08 -4.60 -3.41
N ILE A 74 -5.03 -4.06 -2.64
CA ILE A 74 -4.93 -2.74 -2.03
C ILE A 74 -3.75 -2.68 -1.05
N GLU A 75 -3.61 -3.66 -0.16
CA GLU A 75 -2.49 -3.73 0.78
C GLU A 75 -1.14 -3.72 0.07
N LYS A 76 -1.02 -4.51 -1.02
CA LYS A 76 0.19 -4.52 -1.84
C LYS A 76 0.49 -3.15 -2.46
N LEU A 77 -0.53 -2.45 -2.97
CA LEU A 77 -0.36 -1.10 -3.53
C LEU A 77 0.04 -0.09 -2.46
N CYS A 78 -0.59 -0.13 -1.28
CA CYS A 78 -0.23 0.73 -0.16
C CYS A 78 1.24 0.54 0.26
N GLN A 79 1.72 -0.71 0.30
CA GLN A 79 3.13 -0.99 0.61
C GLN A 79 4.08 -0.41 -0.45
N GLN A 80 3.71 -0.50 -1.74
CA GLN A 80 4.49 0.09 -2.82
C GLN A 80 4.54 1.62 -2.73
N CYS A 81 3.41 2.27 -2.44
CA CYS A 81 3.35 3.71 -2.22
C CYS A 81 4.26 4.12 -1.04
N GLN A 82 4.24 3.37 0.07
CA GLN A 82 5.08 3.65 1.22
C GLN A 82 6.57 3.61 0.87
N THR A 83 7.01 2.58 0.13
CA THR A 83 8.40 2.50 -0.37
C THR A 83 8.76 3.66 -1.29
N GLN A 84 7.83 4.11 -2.14
CA GLN A 84 8.06 5.26 -3.02
C GLN A 84 8.20 6.57 -2.23
N ILE A 85 7.38 6.79 -1.21
CA ILE A 85 7.47 7.96 -0.33
C ILE A 85 8.84 8.00 0.38
N GLU A 86 9.25 6.89 0.98
CA GLU A 86 10.55 6.78 1.65
C GLU A 86 11.73 7.05 0.68
N ASN A 87 11.61 6.60 -0.57
CA ASN A 87 12.64 6.85 -1.57
C ASN A 87 12.69 8.32 -1.99
N HIS A 88 11.55 9.00 -2.09
CA HIS A 88 11.51 10.44 -2.38
C HIS A 88 12.24 11.25 -1.31
N ASP A 89 12.03 10.94 -0.03
CA ASP A 89 12.73 11.62 1.08
C ASP A 89 14.25 11.39 1.02
N LYS A 90 14.68 10.17 0.69
CA LYS A 90 16.10 9.86 0.47
C LYS A 90 16.69 10.65 -0.70
N ILE A 91 15.96 10.79 -1.81
CA ILE A 91 16.40 11.59 -2.97
C ILE A 91 16.58 13.05 -2.57
N LYS A 92 15.68 13.60 -1.75
CA LYS A 92 15.80 14.97 -1.23
C LYS A 92 17.07 15.14 -0.39
N LEU A 93 17.30 14.25 0.57
CA LEU A 93 18.52 14.28 1.40
C LEU A 93 19.79 14.17 0.55
N LEU A 94 19.80 13.29 -0.45
CA LEU A 94 20.93 13.16 -1.38
C LEU A 94 21.13 14.42 -2.22
N SER A 95 20.05 15.09 -2.65
CA SER A 95 20.12 16.35 -3.37
C SER A 95 20.71 17.47 -2.50
N ASP A 96 20.28 17.57 -1.25
CA ASP A 96 20.79 18.55 -0.28
C ASP A 96 22.27 18.30 0.00
N ALA A 97 22.66 17.04 0.27
CA ALA A 97 24.06 16.65 0.45
C ALA A 97 24.91 16.98 -0.79
N ARG A 98 24.41 16.69 -2.00
CA ARG A 98 25.09 17.03 -3.25
C ARG A 98 25.25 18.55 -3.41
N ASN A 99 24.22 19.33 -3.09
CA ASN A 99 24.28 20.79 -3.20
C ASN A 99 25.34 21.36 -2.25
N ASN A 100 25.37 20.89 -1.00
CA ASN A 100 26.37 21.29 -0.02
C ASN A 100 27.79 20.92 -0.49
N LEU A 101 28.00 19.68 -0.94
CA LEU A 101 29.28 19.24 -1.49
C LEU A 101 29.72 20.09 -2.69
N ASN A 102 28.80 20.49 -3.56
CA ASN A 102 29.11 21.33 -4.72
C ASN A 102 29.51 22.75 -4.31
N THR A 103 28.90 23.29 -3.24
CA THR A 103 29.32 24.57 -2.65
C THR A 103 30.73 24.45 -2.06
N THR A 104 30.97 23.45 -1.22
CA THR A 104 32.31 23.21 -0.64
C THR A 104 33.37 23.00 -1.72
N LEU A 105 33.05 22.27 -2.80
CA LEU A 105 33.98 22.09 -3.92
C LEU A 105 34.34 23.41 -4.59
N LYS A 106 33.37 24.30 -4.83
CA LYS A 106 33.62 25.63 -5.39
C LYS A 106 34.52 26.47 -4.48
N ASP A 107 34.27 26.42 -3.18
CA ASP A 107 35.07 27.16 -2.20
C ASP A 107 36.51 26.65 -2.17
N VAL A 108 36.72 25.34 -2.14
CA VAL A 108 38.07 24.74 -2.19
C VAL A 108 38.79 25.08 -3.48
N VAL A 109 38.13 25.00 -4.64
CA VAL A 109 38.73 25.39 -5.93
C VAL A 109 39.09 26.88 -5.94
N GLY A 110 38.22 27.73 -5.38
CA GLY A 110 38.49 29.15 -5.20
C GLY A 110 39.73 29.38 -4.31
N MET A 111 39.85 28.64 -3.20
CA MET A 111 41.01 28.73 -2.31
C MET A 111 42.30 28.24 -2.98
N MET A 112 42.26 27.17 -3.77
CA MET A 112 43.43 26.69 -4.51
C MET A 112 43.94 27.71 -5.54
N SER A 113 43.08 28.57 -6.08
CA SER A 113 43.49 29.65 -6.99
C SER A 113 44.40 30.68 -6.31
N ILE A 114 44.29 30.85 -4.99
CA ILE A 114 45.15 31.76 -4.20
C ILE A 114 46.61 31.32 -4.31
N SER A 115 46.90 30.03 -4.14
CA SER A 115 48.28 29.52 -4.22
C SER A 115 48.91 29.70 -5.60
N LEU A 116 48.12 29.58 -6.67
CA LEU A 116 48.59 29.82 -8.04
C LEU A 116 48.97 31.29 -8.26
N GLU A 117 48.14 32.19 -7.75
CA GLU A 117 48.28 33.62 -7.96
C GLU A 117 49.32 34.25 -7.00
N GLU A 118 49.49 33.66 -5.82
CA GLU A 118 50.62 33.91 -4.91
C GLU A 118 51.96 33.62 -5.60
N ALA A 119 52.10 32.44 -6.21
CA ALA A 119 53.33 32.06 -6.93
C ALA A 119 53.65 33.06 -8.06
N ALA A 120 52.62 33.46 -8.83
CA ALA A 120 52.80 34.42 -9.91
C ALA A 120 53.12 35.85 -9.41
N ALA A 121 52.55 36.27 -8.29
CA ALA A 121 52.92 37.54 -7.64
C ALA A 121 54.36 37.50 -7.11
N HIS A 122 54.77 36.37 -6.52
CA HIS A 122 56.13 36.15 -6.03
C HIS A 122 57.17 36.18 -7.16
N ASP A 123 56.89 35.56 -8.31
CA ASP A 123 57.79 35.60 -9.47
C ASP A 123 57.94 37.02 -10.06
N SER A 124 56.87 37.81 -10.02
CA SER A 124 56.83 39.20 -10.48
C SER A 124 57.70 40.15 -9.65
N LEU A 125 57.97 39.83 -8.37
CA LEU A 125 58.86 40.60 -7.50
C LEU A 125 60.33 40.61 -7.96
N ARG A 126 60.70 39.78 -8.95
CA ARG A 126 62.07 39.70 -9.48
C ARG A 126 62.40 40.79 -10.49
N ASP A 127 61.40 41.51 -11.02
CA ASP A 127 61.59 42.63 -11.95
C ASP A 127 61.09 43.94 -11.31
N ASP A 128 62.02 44.85 -11.03
CA ASP A 128 61.72 46.17 -10.45
C ASP A 128 60.76 47.00 -11.30
N LYS A 129 60.62 46.71 -12.60
CA LYS A 129 59.67 47.40 -13.49
C LYS A 129 58.22 46.99 -13.26
N GLU A 130 58.00 45.82 -12.67
CA GLU A 130 56.66 45.25 -12.42
C GLU A 130 56.13 45.59 -11.01
N LEU A 131 56.83 46.42 -10.22
CA LEU A 131 56.53 46.64 -8.81
C LEU A 131 55.09 47.15 -8.55
N ILE A 132 54.60 48.08 -9.39
CA ILE A 132 53.23 48.61 -9.29
C ILE A 132 52.21 47.51 -9.58
N HIS A 133 52.40 46.76 -10.66
CA HIS A 133 51.52 45.67 -11.06
C HIS A 133 51.54 44.52 -10.03
N THR A 134 52.70 44.26 -9.43
CA THR A 134 52.86 43.29 -8.35
C THR A 134 52.08 43.70 -7.10
N PHE A 135 52.10 45.00 -6.74
CA PHE A 135 51.31 45.53 -5.64
C PHE A 135 49.79 45.39 -5.87
N GLU A 136 49.31 45.70 -7.08
CA GLU A 136 47.90 45.50 -7.46
C GLU A 136 47.49 44.03 -7.35
N ARG A 137 48.36 43.11 -7.81
CA ARG A 137 48.13 41.67 -7.73
C ARG A 137 48.09 41.14 -6.30
N LEU A 138 48.99 41.60 -5.44
CA LEU A 138 48.98 41.28 -4.00
C LEU A 138 47.73 41.82 -3.29
N THR A 139 47.28 43.02 -3.67
CA THR A 139 46.03 43.61 -3.13
C THR A 139 44.81 42.76 -3.52
N ALA A 140 44.74 42.31 -4.77
CA ALA A 140 43.68 41.41 -5.22
C ALA A 140 43.75 40.04 -4.52
N LEU A 141 44.97 39.52 -4.30
CA LEU A 141 45.21 38.27 -3.60
C LEU A 141 44.77 38.31 -2.14
N ASP A 142 45.06 39.40 -1.42
CA ASP A 142 44.62 39.59 -0.03
C ASP A 142 43.09 39.68 0.07
N GLY A 143 42.44 40.29 -0.92
CA GLY A 143 40.98 40.24 -1.07
C GLY A 143 40.46 38.81 -1.17
N LYS A 144 41.04 37.99 -2.06
CA LYS A 144 40.69 36.57 -2.22
C LYS A 144 40.93 35.76 -0.93
N ARG A 145 42.03 36.02 -0.23
CA ARG A 145 42.33 35.41 1.08
C ARG A 145 41.27 35.73 2.11
N CYS A 146 40.86 37.00 2.22
CA CYS A 146 39.82 37.42 3.15
C CYS A 146 38.47 36.74 2.85
N PHE A 147 38.09 36.64 1.57
CA PHE A 147 36.88 35.91 1.17
C PHE A 147 36.96 34.42 1.52
N ALA A 148 38.11 33.77 1.27
CA ALA A 148 38.33 32.38 1.63
C ALA A 148 38.23 32.14 3.15
N LEU A 149 38.82 33.02 3.96
CA LEU A 149 38.73 32.93 5.43
C LEU A 149 37.29 33.09 5.92
N ALA A 150 36.52 34.00 5.32
CA ALA A 150 35.10 34.17 5.64
C ALA A 150 34.27 32.93 5.26
N ALA A 151 34.49 32.36 4.07
CA ALA A 151 33.83 31.14 3.63
C ALA A 151 34.14 29.95 4.56
N ALA A 152 35.40 29.77 4.94
CA ALA A 152 35.83 28.73 5.88
C ALA A 152 35.25 28.91 7.29
N ALA A 153 35.11 30.15 7.75
CA ALA A 153 34.48 30.46 9.05
C ALA A 153 32.98 30.16 9.04
N SER A 154 32.27 30.50 7.96
CA SER A 154 30.83 30.24 7.80
C SER A 154 30.49 28.74 7.90
N HIS A 155 31.32 27.86 7.33
CA HIS A 155 31.11 26.41 7.40
C HIS A 155 31.24 25.84 8.83
N LYS A 156 31.88 26.56 9.75
CA LYS A 156 32.05 26.13 11.15
C LYS A 156 30.80 26.36 12.00
N GLU A 157 29.93 27.30 11.58
CA GLU A 157 28.67 27.61 12.25
C GLU A 157 27.52 26.68 11.83
N GLU A 158 27.60 26.04 10.66
CA GLU A 158 26.56 25.12 10.14
C GLU A 158 26.62 23.69 10.74
N VAL A 159 27.58 23.39 11.63
CA VAL A 159 27.79 22.07 12.25
C VAL A 159 27.23 22.00 13.69
N HIS A 160 26.33 22.90 14.08
CA HIS A 160 25.55 22.85 15.33
C HIS A 160 24.06 22.82 15.04
#